data_AF-A0A9D6IN05-F1
#
_entry.id   AF-A0A9D6IN05-F1
#
_cell.length_a   1.000
_cell.length_b   1.000
_cell.length_c   1.000
_cell.angle_alpha   90.00
_cell.angle_beta   90.00
_cell.angle_gamma   90.00
#
_symmetry.space_group_name_H-M   'P 1'
#
loop_
_entity.id
_entity.type
_entity.pdbx_description
1 polymer ?
#
loop_
_entity_poly.entity_id
_entity_poly.type
_entity_poly.pdbx_seq_one_letter_code
_entity_poly.pdbx_strand_id
1 'polypeptide(L)'
;MGATVASHDRRVVLLVILTAVVLLATCPGALAIDVHEVQYASQADIKIFEVKYESQADLCVYVENYASTAGDNEELWHYVDYAGQADTKIYKVKYQSRADLAVFLVKYRSRAGWKRASSFQGKLRRSPR
;
A
#
# COMPACT_ATOMS: atom_id res chain seq x y z
N MET A 1 -53.50 10.89 23.41
CA MET A 1 -52.29 10.04 23.48
C MET A 1 -51.68 9.89 22.08
N GLY A 2 -50.96 10.90 21.56
CA GLY A 2 -50.45 10.87 20.17
C GLY A 2 -49.09 11.54 19.93
N ALA A 3 -48.53 12.25 20.94
CA ALA A 3 -47.25 12.96 20.78
C ALA A 3 -46.02 12.07 21.09
N THR A 4 -46.19 10.97 21.81
CA THR A 4 -45.09 10.12 22.28
C THR A 4 -44.54 9.16 21.22
N VAL A 5 -45.37 8.74 20.25
CA VAL A 5 -44.97 7.79 19.18
C VAL A 5 -44.13 8.49 18.11
N ALA A 6 -44.55 9.67 17.64
CA ALA A 6 -43.82 10.43 16.61
C ALA A 6 -42.44 10.95 17.08
N SER A 7 -42.25 11.16 18.39
CA SER A 7 -40.94 11.52 18.97
C SER A 7 -39.98 10.33 19.06
N HIS A 8 -40.49 9.10 19.14
CA HIS A 8 -39.67 7.89 19.23
C HIS A 8 -39.08 7.56 17.85
N ASP A 9 -39.89 7.61 16.79
CA ASP A 9 -39.46 7.34 15.42
C ASP A 9 -38.39 8.32 14.92
N ARG A 10 -38.51 9.61 15.26
CA ARG A 10 -37.50 10.62 14.88
C ARG A 10 -36.15 10.38 15.55
N ARG A 11 -36.15 9.92 16.81
CA ARG A 11 -34.92 9.60 17.55
C ARG A 11 -34.28 8.32 17.03
N VAL A 12 -35.09 7.32 16.67
CA VAL A 12 -34.61 6.06 16.06
C VAL A 12 -34.06 6.30 14.65
N VAL A 13 -34.75 7.09 13.82
CA VAL A 13 -34.28 7.47 12.48
C VAL A 13 -32.99 8.29 12.57
N LEU A 14 -32.91 9.25 13.51
CA LEU A 14 -31.68 10.01 13.73
C LEU A 14 -30.53 9.12 14.21
N LEU A 15 -30.78 8.16 15.11
CA LEU A 15 -29.79 7.18 15.57
C LEU A 15 -29.31 6.27 14.43
N VAL A 16 -30.21 5.80 13.57
CA VAL A 16 -29.88 4.97 12.39
C VAL A 16 -29.06 5.76 11.36
N ILE A 17 -29.37 7.04 11.16
CA ILE A 17 -28.59 7.90 10.28
C ILE A 17 -27.20 8.16 10.88
N LEU A 18 -27.11 8.40 12.20
CA LEU A 18 -25.83 8.60 12.89
C LEU A 18 -24.95 7.35 12.85
N THR A 19 -25.51 6.15 13.04
CA THR A 19 -24.75 4.90 12.92
C THR A 19 -24.31 4.64 11.47
N ALA A 20 -25.15 4.94 10.48
CA ALA A 20 -24.79 4.82 9.07
C ALA A 20 -23.66 5.78 8.66
N VAL A 21 -23.67 7.03 9.15
CA VAL A 21 -22.60 8.03 8.89
C VAL A 21 -21.29 7.62 9.55
N VAL A 22 -21.32 7.07 10.76
CA VAL A 22 -20.11 6.56 11.44
C VAL A 22 -19.52 5.35 10.68
N LEU A 23 -20.37 4.48 10.12
CA LEU A 23 -19.92 3.31 9.34
C LEU A 23 -19.25 3.71 8.00
N LEU A 24 -19.64 4.84 7.42
CA LEU A 24 -19.05 5.40 6.19
C LEU A 24 -17.71 6.13 6.42
N ALA A 25 -17.39 6.51 7.66
CA ALA A 25 -16.23 7.35 7.98
C ALA A 25 -14.94 6.55 8.29
N THR A 26 -15.03 5.23 8.47
CA THR A 26 -13.85 4.39 8.69
C THR A 26 -13.25 3.99 7.35
N CYS A 27 -12.40 4.85 6.80
CA CYS A 27 -11.49 4.44 5.73
C CYS A 27 -10.23 3.90 6.43
N PRO A 28 -9.95 2.58 6.40
CA PRO A 28 -8.66 2.08 6.87
C PRO A 28 -7.59 2.81 6.06
N GLY A 29 -6.80 3.66 6.72
CA GLY A 29 -5.67 4.29 6.07
C GLY A 29 -4.79 3.18 5.53
N ALA A 30 -4.64 3.10 4.21
CA ALA A 30 -3.71 2.14 3.65
C ALA A 30 -2.30 2.56 4.09
N LEU A 31 -1.67 1.72 4.89
CA LEU A 31 -0.35 1.92 5.46
C LEU A 31 0.71 1.42 4.44
N ALA A 32 1.80 2.15 4.28
CA ALA A 32 2.95 1.81 3.46
C ALA A 32 3.87 0.77 4.14
N ILE A 33 4.58 -0.02 3.31
CA ILE A 33 5.63 -0.95 3.74
C ILE A 33 6.98 -0.23 3.80
N ASP A 34 7.83 -0.64 4.74
CA ASP A 34 9.18 -0.09 4.87
C ASP A 34 10.14 -0.84 3.93
N VAL A 35 10.82 -0.08 3.06
CA VAL A 35 11.67 -0.62 2.00
C VAL A 35 13.08 -0.07 2.14
N HIS A 36 14.08 -0.96 2.05
CA HIS A 36 15.48 -0.56 2.06
C HIS A 36 16.18 -0.95 0.76
N GLU A 37 16.85 0.01 0.12
CA GLU A 37 17.66 -0.23 -1.06
C GLU A 37 19.05 -0.73 -0.66
N VAL A 38 19.37 -1.97 -1.04
CA VAL A 38 20.70 -2.56 -0.79
C VAL A 38 21.64 -2.36 -1.97
N GLN A 39 22.94 -2.40 -1.71
CA GLN A 39 23.97 -2.22 -2.74
C GLN A 39 24.31 -3.49 -3.51
N TYR A 40 23.94 -4.66 -2.98
CA TYR A 40 24.29 -5.95 -3.57
C TYR A 40 23.05 -6.82 -3.75
N ALA A 41 22.92 -7.45 -4.92
CA ALA A 41 21.79 -8.32 -5.25
C ALA A 41 21.64 -9.50 -4.28
N SER A 42 22.73 -9.99 -3.69
CA SER A 42 22.71 -11.10 -2.73
C SER A 42 22.10 -10.72 -1.37
N GLN A 43 21.93 -9.43 -1.09
CA GLN A 43 21.34 -8.92 0.15
C GLN A 43 19.86 -8.55 0.00
N ALA A 44 19.34 -8.60 -1.24
CA ALA A 44 17.97 -8.21 -1.54
C ALA A 44 17.04 -9.42 -1.49
N ASP A 45 15.85 -9.16 -1.00
CA ASP A 45 14.71 -10.08 -1.08
C ASP A 45 14.13 -10.09 -2.50
N ILE A 46 14.19 -8.94 -3.19
CA ILE A 46 13.67 -8.78 -4.54
C ILE A 46 14.54 -7.85 -5.41
N LYS A 47 14.73 -8.22 -6.68
CA LYS A 47 15.37 -7.37 -7.68
C LYS A 47 14.32 -6.60 -8.47
N ILE A 48 14.43 -5.28 -8.49
CA ILE A 48 13.48 -4.42 -9.20
C ILE A 48 14.13 -3.72 -10.39
N PHE A 49 13.36 -3.48 -11.44
CA PHE A 49 13.74 -2.62 -12.56
C PHE A 49 12.79 -1.43 -12.63
N GLU A 50 13.32 -0.22 -12.49
CA GLU A 50 12.54 1.00 -12.61
C GLU A 50 12.26 1.31 -14.08
N VAL A 51 10.99 1.26 -14.48
CA VAL A 51 10.57 1.57 -15.85
C VAL A 51 10.23 3.05 -16.00
N LYS A 52 10.25 3.55 -17.24
CA LYS A 52 9.94 4.95 -17.55
C LYS A 52 8.44 5.21 -17.77
N TYR A 53 7.66 4.17 -18.04
CA TYR A 53 6.26 4.27 -18.42
C TYR A 53 5.40 3.32 -17.60
N GLU A 54 4.24 3.80 -17.14
CA GLU A 54 3.27 3.04 -16.34
C GLU A 54 2.85 1.73 -17.03
N SER A 55 2.68 1.75 -18.35
CA SER A 55 2.26 0.59 -19.15
C SER A 55 3.26 -0.58 -19.15
N GLN A 56 4.52 -0.33 -18.79
CA GLN A 56 5.58 -1.33 -18.74
C GLN A 56 5.67 -2.00 -17.37
N ALA A 57 5.10 -1.37 -16.35
CA ALA A 57 5.21 -1.79 -14.96
C ALA A 57 4.35 -3.02 -14.67
N ASP A 58 4.86 -3.85 -13.75
CA ASP A 58 4.08 -4.88 -13.08
C ASP A 58 3.43 -4.29 -11.82
N LEU A 59 4.15 -3.37 -11.13
CA LEU A 59 3.70 -2.65 -9.94
C LEU A 59 3.94 -1.15 -10.09
N CYS A 60 2.89 -0.36 -9.87
CA CYS A 60 3.01 1.08 -9.71
C CYS A 60 3.13 1.42 -8.23
N VAL A 61 4.21 2.10 -7.85
CA VAL A 61 4.55 2.39 -6.45
C VAL A 61 4.40 3.88 -6.18
N TYR A 62 3.71 4.21 -5.11
CA TYR A 62 3.73 5.55 -4.54
C TYR A 62 4.72 5.59 -3.37
N VAL A 63 5.63 6.57 -3.40
CA VAL A 63 6.62 6.76 -2.33
C VAL A 63 6.05 7.75 -1.31
N GLU A 64 5.86 7.28 -0.08
CA GLU A 64 5.48 8.12 1.05
C GLU A 64 6.72 8.69 1.74
N ASN A 65 6.61 9.92 2.23
CA ASN A 65 7.70 10.63 2.91
C ASN A 65 7.72 10.39 4.43
N TYR A 66 6.72 9.69 4.97
CA TYR A 66 6.55 9.51 6.40
C TYR A 66 6.51 8.03 6.74
N ALA A 67 7.10 7.70 7.89
CA ALA A 67 7.09 6.36 8.41
C ALA A 67 5.65 5.88 8.59
N SER A 68 5.38 4.71 8.03
CA SER A 68 4.09 4.06 8.14
C SER A 68 4.20 2.92 9.13
N THR A 69 3.36 2.95 10.17
CA THR A 69 3.36 1.89 11.18
C THR A 69 2.68 0.66 10.60
N ALA A 70 3.47 -0.26 10.02
CA ALA A 70 3.05 -1.57 9.52
C ALA A 70 1.99 -1.54 8.38
N GLY A 71 2.45 -1.26 7.17
CA GLY A 71 1.64 -1.40 5.96
C GLY A 71 1.41 -2.81 5.49
N ASP A 72 0.19 -3.10 5.03
CA ASP A 72 -0.11 -4.28 4.21
C ASP A 72 -0.20 -3.93 2.71
N ASN A 73 0.01 -2.66 2.33
CA ASN A 73 -0.12 -2.19 0.95
C ASN A 73 1.24 -2.20 0.26
N GLU A 74 1.38 -3.14 -0.65
CA GLU A 74 2.60 -3.43 -1.39
C GLU A 74 2.98 -2.35 -2.40
N GLU A 75 2.02 -1.54 -2.80
CA GLU A 75 2.16 -0.42 -3.72
C GLU A 75 2.55 0.90 -3.03
N LEU A 76 2.56 0.94 -1.70
CA LEU A 76 2.92 2.13 -0.93
C LEU A 76 4.26 1.87 -0.25
N TRP A 77 5.30 2.58 -0.66
CA TRP A 77 6.66 2.37 -0.15
C TRP A 77 7.11 3.57 0.68
N HIS A 78 7.71 3.27 1.82
CA HIS A 78 8.46 4.23 2.61
C HIS A 78 9.92 3.78 2.66
N TYR A 79 10.83 4.63 2.22
CA TYR A 79 12.25 4.27 2.20
C TYR A 79 12.88 4.47 3.56
N VAL A 80 13.56 3.44 4.07
CA VAL A 80 14.28 3.48 5.35
C VAL A 80 15.79 3.33 5.13
N ASP A 81 16.57 3.99 5.97
CA ASP A 81 18.04 4.00 5.86
C ASP A 81 18.69 2.71 6.37
N TYR A 82 18.00 1.95 7.24
CA TYR A 82 18.57 0.78 7.89
C TYR A 82 17.82 -0.50 7.51
N ALA A 83 18.58 -1.50 7.04
CA ALA A 83 18.06 -2.81 6.66
C ALA A 83 17.29 -3.56 7.78
N GLY A 84 17.53 -3.23 9.05
CA GLY A 84 16.81 -3.82 10.19
C GLY A 84 15.43 -3.22 10.44
N GLN A 85 15.11 -2.09 9.81
CA GLN A 85 13.80 -1.42 9.88
C GLN A 85 12.90 -1.83 8.70
N ALA A 86 13.48 -2.34 7.62
CA ALA A 86 12.73 -2.67 6.41
C ALA A 86 11.96 -3.98 6.53
N ASP A 87 10.73 -3.97 6.04
CA ASP A 87 9.96 -5.17 5.74
C ASP A 87 10.54 -5.92 4.53
N THR A 88 11.09 -5.18 3.56
CA THR A 88 11.64 -5.74 2.31
C THR A 88 12.92 -5.02 1.88
N LYS A 89 13.93 -5.78 1.46
CA LYS A 89 15.14 -5.25 0.84
C LYS A 89 15.06 -5.38 -0.67
N ILE A 90 15.25 -4.25 -1.36
CA ILE A 90 15.19 -4.18 -2.82
C ILE A 90 16.59 -3.94 -3.40
N TYR A 91 16.86 -4.54 -4.56
CA TYR A 91 18.03 -4.23 -5.36
C TYR A 91 17.61 -3.71 -6.74
N LYS A 92 18.04 -2.50 -7.09
CA LYS A 92 17.78 -1.92 -8.42
C LYS A 92 18.74 -2.51 -9.46
N VAL A 93 18.20 -3.25 -10.41
CA VAL A 93 18.97 -3.79 -11.54
C VAL A 93 18.96 -2.83 -12.73
N LYS A 94 19.99 -2.91 -13.58
CA LYS A 94 20.11 -2.09 -14.80
C LYS A 94 19.32 -2.63 -16.00
N TYR A 95 18.92 -3.91 -15.96
CA TYR A 95 18.27 -4.58 -17.09
C TYR A 95 17.02 -5.30 -16.60
N GLN A 96 15.89 -5.08 -17.27
CA GLN A 96 14.60 -5.69 -16.94
C GLN A 96 14.67 -7.23 -16.88
N SER A 97 15.45 -7.85 -17.77
CA SER A 97 15.63 -9.31 -17.80
C SER A 97 16.28 -9.91 -16.54
N ARG A 98 16.85 -9.08 -15.67
CA ARG A 98 17.45 -9.51 -14.39
C ARG A 98 16.59 -9.17 -13.18
N ALA A 99 15.50 -8.44 -13.38
CA ALA A 99 14.55 -8.08 -12.34
C ALA A 99 13.54 -9.20 -12.14
N ASP A 100 13.06 -9.30 -10.91
CA ASP A 100 11.90 -10.10 -10.57
C ASP A 100 10.62 -9.28 -10.73
N LEU A 101 10.71 -7.94 -10.69
CA LEU A 101 9.58 -7.02 -10.84
C LEU A 101 9.94 -5.73 -11.59
N ALA A 102 9.11 -5.33 -12.56
CA ALA A 102 9.16 -3.99 -13.16
C ALA A 102 8.33 -3.00 -12.36
N VAL A 103 8.95 -1.93 -11.86
CA VAL A 103 8.33 -0.94 -10.96
C VAL A 103 8.27 0.43 -11.63
N PHE A 104 7.13 1.11 -11.51
CA PHE A 104 6.98 2.50 -11.93
C PHE A 104 6.61 3.39 -10.74
N LEU A 105 7.38 4.45 -10.51
CA LEU A 105 7.11 5.39 -9.44
C LEU A 105 6.04 6.41 -9.85
N VAL A 106 4.90 6.40 -9.17
CA VAL A 106 3.78 7.32 -9.42
C VAL A 106 3.82 8.50 -8.46
N LYS A 107 3.33 9.65 -8.93
CA LYS A 107 3.20 10.88 -8.12
C LYS A 107 1.98 10.92 -7.21
N TYR A 108 0.98 10.08 -7.49
CA TYR A 108 -0.30 10.11 -6.79
C TYR A 108 -0.63 8.71 -6.30
N ARG A 109 -0.97 8.62 -5.01
CA ARG A 109 -1.37 7.39 -4.33
C ARG A 109 -2.50 6.64 -5.03
N SER A 110 -3.45 7.36 -5.63
CA SER A 110 -4.57 6.77 -6.39
C SER A 110 -4.15 6.01 -7.65
N ARG A 111 -2.90 6.16 -8.11
CA ARG A 111 -2.34 5.43 -9.26
C ARG A 111 -1.44 4.26 -8.85
N ALA A 112 -1.19 4.10 -7.55
CA ALA A 112 -0.44 2.98 -7.03
C ALA A 112 -1.27 1.69 -7.18
N GLY A 113 -0.59 0.57 -7.40
CA GLY A 113 -1.22 -0.73 -7.48
C GLY A 113 -0.59 -1.66 -8.51
N TRP A 114 -0.92 -2.94 -8.37
CA TRP A 114 -0.53 -3.99 -9.29
C TRP A 114 -1.19 -3.80 -10.65
N LYS A 115 -0.38 -3.77 -11.71
CA LYS A 115 -0.84 -3.69 -13.11
C LYS A 115 -0.85 -5.06 -13.79
N ARG A 116 0.00 -5.96 -13.32
CA ARG A 116 0.06 -7.36 -13.76
C ARG A 116 0.08 -8.29 -12.56
N ALA A 117 -0.53 -9.46 -12.71
CA ALA A 117 -0.44 -10.50 -11.71
C ALA A 117 1.02 -10.96 -11.56
N SER A 118 1.47 -11.13 -10.32
CA SER A 118 2.83 -11.54 -10.01
C SER A 118 2.84 -12.52 -8.84
N SER A 119 3.82 -13.42 -8.80
CA SER A 119 4.02 -14.35 -7.68
C SER A 119 4.39 -13.65 -6.37
N PHE A 120 4.82 -12.38 -6.45
CA PHE A 120 5.16 -11.50 -5.33
C PHE A 120 3.97 -10.76 -4.72
N GLN A 121 2.81 -10.77 -5.38
CA GLN A 121 1.61 -10.13 -4.88
C GLN A 121 1.13 -10.82 -3.58
N GLY A 122 0.95 -10.03 -2.53
CA GLY A 122 0.65 -10.45 -1.16
C GLY A 122 1.85 -11.01 -0.37
N LYS A 123 3.08 -10.92 -0.91
CA LYS A 123 4.29 -11.50 -0.31
C LYS A 123 5.43 -10.51 -0.10
N LEU A 124 5.36 -9.27 -0.60
CA LEU A 124 6.50 -8.34 -0.48
C LEU A 124 6.90 -8.15 0.99
N ARG A 125 5.94 -7.88 1.87
CA ARG A 125 6.20 -7.73 3.31
C ARG A 125 6.62 -9.02 4.03
N ARG A 126 6.27 -10.19 3.50
CA ARG A 126 6.54 -11.49 4.13
C ARG A 126 7.60 -12.29 3.38
N SER A 127 8.51 -11.63 2.67
CA SER A 127 9.59 -12.34 1.99
C SER A 127 10.33 -13.22 2.99
N PRO A 128 10.49 -14.54 2.72
CA PRO A 128 11.24 -15.42 3.60
C PRO A 128 12.68 -14.90 3.70
N ARG A 129 13.11 -14.61 4.93
CA ARG A 129 14.50 -14.24 5.24
C ARG A 129 15.46 -15.37 4.92
#